data_AF-A0A968TYC6-F1
#
_entry.id   AF-A0A968TYC6-F1
#
_cell.length_a   1.000
_cell.length_b   1.000
_cell.length_c   1.000
_cell.angle_alpha   90.00
_cell.angle_beta   90.00
_cell.angle_gamma   90.00
#
_symmetry.space_group_name_H-M   'P 1'
#
loop_
_entity.id
_entity.type
_entity.pdbx_description
1 polymer ?
#
loop_
_entity_poly.entity_id
_entity_poly.type
_entity_poly.pdbx_seq_one_letter_code
_entity_poly.pdbx_strand_id
1 'polypeptide(L)'
;MQHWPIEASHITAIGTWSELRARFPDAAVVGDGTGVLLPGMINAHTHFSEGLLPSLGDGMTLYEWGMRVIIPAGFYLTRETAYIGTLHKGIELLTSGVTTVSDMFVHTNSGSLASLGVVDALEQIGLRAVVSFGAEDIAFNQMTDQRTLTVAEVLAEHRALAARTATTERIGFRLGVGTLSTDKPPQLLDATLELAHAEGWGIHTHLAEVR
;
A
#
# COMPACT_ATOMS: atom_id res chain seq x y z
N MET A 1 6.37 -1.26 31.61
CA MET A 1 5.99 -0.68 30.30
C MET A 1 4.90 0.32 30.58
N GLN A 2 5.18 1.62 30.42
CA GLN A 2 4.13 2.65 30.56
C GLN A 2 3.28 2.61 29.30
N HIS A 3 2.03 2.15 29.45
CA HIS A 3 1.01 2.30 28.43
C HIS A 3 0.66 3.79 28.38
N TRP A 4 1.03 4.48 27.30
CA TRP A 4 0.43 5.79 26.99
C TRP A 4 -0.97 5.53 26.44
N PRO A 5 -2.04 5.93 27.14
CA PRO A 5 -3.38 5.87 26.58
C PRO A 5 -3.53 7.09 25.66
N ILE A 6 -3.27 6.92 24.37
CA ILE A 6 -3.65 7.92 23.37
C ILE A 6 -5.14 7.71 23.08
N GLU A 7 -5.99 8.09 24.02
CA GLU A 7 -7.44 8.21 23.81
C GLU A 7 -7.76 9.66 23.41
N ALA A 8 -7.33 10.05 22.21
CA ALA A 8 -7.89 11.12 21.38
C ALA A 8 -7.05 11.26 20.10
N SER A 9 -7.56 10.79 18.96
CA SER A 9 -6.90 10.85 17.64
C SER A 9 -7.07 12.18 16.90
N HIS A 10 -7.49 13.25 17.59
CA HIS A 10 -7.84 14.54 16.99
C HIS A 10 -7.12 15.69 17.68
N ILE A 11 -6.72 16.69 16.89
CA ILE A 11 -6.22 17.97 17.41
C ILE A 11 -7.40 18.73 17.99
N THR A 12 -7.40 18.97 19.30
CA THR A 12 -8.52 19.62 20.02
C THR A 12 -8.32 21.13 20.20
N ALA A 13 -7.09 21.61 20.10
CA ALA A 13 -6.75 23.03 20.20
C ALA A 13 -5.41 23.33 19.50
N ILE A 14 -5.27 24.56 18.99
CA ILE A 14 -4.02 25.12 18.45
C ILE A 14 -3.88 26.53 19.02
N GLY A 15 -2.67 26.92 19.42
CA GLY A 15 -2.40 28.23 20.01
C GLY A 15 -0.94 28.38 20.41
N THR A 16 -0.60 29.53 20.99
CA THR A 16 0.73 29.75 21.56
C THR A 16 0.93 28.92 22.83
N TRP A 17 2.19 28.73 23.23
CA TRP A 17 2.53 28.01 24.45
C TRP A 17 1.82 28.58 25.70
N SER A 18 1.86 29.90 25.89
CA SER A 18 1.26 30.56 27.06
C SER A 18 -0.25 30.35 27.14
N GLU A 19 -0.95 30.46 26.01
CA GLU A 19 -2.40 30.23 25.93
C GLU A 19 -2.76 28.78 26.25
N LEU A 20 -2.08 27.81 25.63
CA LEU A 20 -2.36 26.40 25.83
C LEU A 20 -2.01 25.93 27.24
N ARG A 21 -0.90 26.42 27.81
CA ARG A 21 -0.46 26.05 29.16
C ARG A 21 -1.36 26.60 30.26
N ALA A 22 -1.95 27.78 30.06
CA ALA A 22 -2.96 28.34 30.95
C ALA A 22 -4.30 27.59 30.85
N ARG A 23 -4.70 27.22 29.63
CA ARG A 23 -5.96 26.50 29.37
C ARG A 23 -5.91 25.03 29.80
N PHE A 24 -4.76 24.39 29.66
CA PHE A 24 -4.55 22.96 29.93
C PHE A 24 -3.36 22.74 30.90
N PRO A 25 -3.50 23.14 32.18
CA PRO A 25 -2.42 23.06 33.17
C PRO A 25 -2.03 21.63 33.58
N ASP A 26 -2.79 20.61 33.19
CA ASP A 26 -2.45 19.21 33.53
C ASP A 26 -2.03 18.39 32.30
N ALA A 27 -2.00 19.02 31.11
CA ALA A 27 -1.57 18.34 29.89
C ALA A 27 -0.08 17.98 29.93
N ALA A 28 0.24 16.75 29.52
CA ALA A 28 1.60 16.29 29.35
C ALA A 28 2.31 17.11 28.25
N VAL A 29 3.57 17.44 28.47
CA VAL A 29 4.40 18.21 27.54
C VAL A 29 5.39 17.24 26.90
N VAL A 30 5.42 17.22 25.56
CA VAL A 30 6.33 16.38 24.78
C VAL A 30 7.25 17.30 23.97
N GLY A 31 8.56 17.05 24.02
CA GLY A 31 9.58 17.87 23.38
C GLY A 31 10.27 18.86 24.33
N ASP A 32 11.34 19.48 23.85
CA ASP A 32 12.20 20.41 24.61
C ASP A 32 12.09 21.87 24.11
N GLY A 33 11.19 22.12 23.16
CA GLY A 33 10.98 23.45 22.56
C GLY A 33 11.99 23.84 21.49
N THR A 34 12.89 22.94 21.08
CA THR A 34 13.90 23.23 20.03
C THR A 34 13.52 22.69 18.66
N GLY A 35 12.59 21.72 18.62
CA GLY A 35 12.12 21.09 17.39
C GLY A 35 10.98 21.84 16.70
N VAL A 36 10.75 21.49 15.43
CA VAL A 36 9.58 21.91 14.65
C VAL A 36 8.60 20.75 14.59
N LEU A 37 7.35 20.98 15.01
CA LEU A 37 6.27 20.02 14.84
C LEU A 37 5.63 20.20 13.46
N LEU A 38 5.60 19.14 12.66
CA LEU A 38 4.98 19.12 11.34
C LEU A 38 3.85 18.08 11.31
N PRO A 39 2.85 18.24 10.43
CA PRO A 39 2.01 17.12 10.04
C PRO A 39 2.89 15.98 9.51
N GLY A 40 2.51 14.73 9.82
CA GLY A 40 3.19 13.58 9.27
C GLY A 40 3.10 13.56 7.73
N MET A 41 4.16 13.12 7.07
CA MET A 41 4.23 13.13 5.61
C MET A 41 3.31 12.05 5.02
N ILE A 42 2.77 12.34 3.84
CA ILE A 42 1.94 11.42 3.07
C ILE A 42 2.76 10.93 1.88
N ASN A 43 3.09 9.64 1.86
CA ASN A 43 3.62 9.00 0.67
C ASN A 43 2.45 8.60 -0.24
N ALA A 44 2.24 9.39 -1.30
CA ALA A 44 1.08 9.25 -2.18
C ALA A 44 1.13 8.02 -3.10
N HIS A 45 2.26 7.31 -3.19
CA HIS A 45 2.37 6.08 -3.96
C HIS A 45 3.61 5.26 -3.56
N THR A 46 3.42 4.00 -3.20
CA THR A 46 4.51 3.05 -2.90
C THR A 46 4.12 1.62 -3.30
N HIS A 47 5.08 0.71 -3.22
CA HIS A 47 4.95 -0.73 -3.47
C HIS A 47 5.55 -1.54 -2.32
N PHE A 48 4.71 -2.07 -1.43
CA PHE A 48 5.15 -2.97 -0.35
C PHE A 48 5.40 -4.41 -0.81
N SER A 49 4.81 -4.84 -1.93
CA SER A 49 5.14 -6.13 -2.60
C SER A 49 6.62 -6.28 -2.86
N GLU A 50 7.28 -5.17 -3.12
CA GLU A 50 8.69 -5.10 -3.47
C GLU A 50 9.54 -4.76 -2.25
N GLY A 51 9.04 -4.97 -1.02
CA GLY A 51 9.74 -4.60 0.21
C GLY A 51 11.09 -5.28 0.42
N LEU A 52 11.29 -6.44 -0.22
CA LEU A 52 12.51 -7.25 -0.14
C LEU A 52 13.32 -7.22 -1.44
N LEU A 53 12.88 -6.47 -2.44
CA LEU A 53 13.51 -6.33 -3.75
C LEU A 53 14.31 -5.04 -3.97
N PRO A 54 14.42 -4.04 -3.05
CA PRO A 54 15.22 -2.86 -3.34
C PRO A 54 16.64 -3.20 -3.79
N SER A 55 17.20 -2.39 -4.69
CA SER A 55 18.51 -2.56 -5.33
C SER A 55 18.61 -3.71 -6.36
N LEU A 56 17.59 -4.56 -6.50
CA LEU A 56 17.52 -5.52 -7.60
C LEU A 56 16.97 -4.81 -8.84
N GLY A 57 17.87 -4.49 -9.78
CA GLY A 57 17.52 -3.82 -11.04
C GLY A 57 18.11 -2.44 -11.25
N ASP A 58 19.13 -2.08 -10.47
CA ASP A 58 19.91 -0.86 -10.74
C ASP A 58 20.43 -0.85 -12.20
N GLY A 59 20.28 0.30 -12.86
CA GLY A 59 20.62 0.49 -14.28
C GLY A 59 19.67 -0.16 -15.31
N MET A 60 18.57 -0.79 -14.90
CA MET A 60 17.58 -1.36 -15.82
C MET A 60 16.52 -0.33 -16.23
N THR A 61 15.99 -0.45 -17.44
CA THR A 61 14.74 0.22 -17.83
C THR A 61 13.54 -0.38 -17.08
N LEU A 62 12.40 0.34 -17.02
CA LEU A 62 11.17 -0.18 -16.40
C LEU A 62 10.78 -1.55 -16.95
N TYR A 63 10.85 -1.72 -18.28
CA TYR A 63 10.54 -2.98 -18.93
C TYR A 63 11.51 -4.10 -18.53
N GLU A 64 12.81 -3.83 -18.53
CA GLU A 64 13.83 -4.82 -18.12
C GLU A 64 13.69 -5.20 -16.65
N TRP A 65 13.46 -4.21 -15.77
CA TRP A 65 13.24 -4.42 -14.35
C TRP A 65 11.99 -5.27 -14.10
N GLY A 66 10.87 -4.91 -14.74
CA GLY A 66 9.63 -5.67 -14.68
C GLY A 66 9.86 -7.13 -15.07
N MET A 67 10.44 -7.34 -16.26
CA MET A 67 10.63 -8.67 -16.83
C MET A 67 11.64 -9.54 -16.09
N ARG A 68 12.72 -8.94 -15.55
CA ARG A 68 13.84 -9.68 -14.98
C ARG A 68 13.78 -9.80 -13.47
N VAL A 69 13.03 -8.93 -12.79
CA VAL A 69 12.99 -8.86 -11.33
C VAL A 69 11.56 -9.03 -10.83
N ILE A 70 10.65 -8.12 -11.18
CA ILE A 70 9.33 -8.05 -10.54
C ILE A 70 8.43 -9.22 -10.90
N ILE A 71 8.28 -9.52 -12.19
CA ILE A 71 7.41 -10.62 -12.64
C ILE A 71 7.91 -11.96 -12.10
N PRO A 72 9.22 -12.31 -12.20
CA PRO A 72 9.74 -13.52 -11.57
C PRO A 72 9.48 -13.57 -10.06
N ALA A 73 9.73 -12.48 -9.33
CA ALA A 73 9.50 -12.42 -7.89
C ALA A 73 8.02 -12.58 -7.52
N GLY A 74 7.11 -12.02 -8.34
CA GLY A 74 5.67 -12.05 -8.15
C GLY A 74 5.07 -13.46 -8.03
N PHE A 75 5.71 -14.47 -8.62
CA PHE A 75 5.28 -15.87 -8.51
C PHE A 75 5.63 -16.51 -7.16
N TYR A 76 6.62 -15.96 -6.46
CA TYR A 76 7.09 -16.46 -5.17
C TYR A 76 6.64 -15.60 -3.99
N LEU A 77 5.97 -14.48 -4.25
CA LEU A 77 5.37 -13.67 -3.20
C LEU A 77 4.25 -14.45 -2.51
N THR A 78 4.38 -14.59 -1.20
CA THR A 78 3.38 -15.21 -0.33
C THR A 78 2.84 -14.15 0.63
N ARG A 79 1.75 -14.47 1.34
CA ARG A 79 1.26 -13.62 2.43
C ARG A 79 2.34 -13.33 3.48
N GLU A 80 3.17 -14.33 3.79
CA GLU A 80 4.27 -14.18 4.75
C GLU A 80 5.36 -13.23 4.25
N THR A 81 5.83 -13.41 3.00
CA THR A 81 6.89 -12.53 2.47
C THR A 81 6.39 -11.11 2.23
N ALA A 82 5.12 -10.94 1.82
CA ALA A 82 4.45 -9.65 1.75
C ALA A 82 4.39 -8.97 3.12
N TYR A 83 4.00 -9.69 4.16
CA TYR A 83 3.97 -9.20 5.54
C TYR A 83 5.36 -8.73 6.00
N ILE A 84 6.40 -9.57 5.82
CA ILE A 84 7.78 -9.24 6.23
C ILE A 84 8.31 -8.03 5.45
N GLY A 85 8.13 -8.00 4.13
CA GLY A 85 8.55 -6.87 3.29
C GLY A 85 7.85 -5.56 3.67
N THR A 86 6.57 -5.65 4.02
CA THR A 86 5.78 -4.50 4.47
C THR A 86 6.24 -3.99 5.83
N LEU A 87 6.57 -4.88 6.79
CA LEU A 87 7.14 -4.46 8.06
C LEU A 87 8.45 -3.69 7.86
N HIS A 88 9.35 -4.21 7.01
CA HIS A 88 10.64 -3.59 6.74
C HIS A 88 10.50 -2.17 6.17
N LYS A 89 9.80 -2.03 5.04
CA LYS A 89 9.56 -0.73 4.39
C LYS A 89 8.70 0.19 5.27
N GLY A 90 7.70 -0.35 5.95
CA GLY A 90 6.79 0.42 6.80
C GLY A 90 7.50 1.07 7.99
N ILE A 91 8.42 0.34 8.63
CA ILE A 91 9.28 0.89 9.69
C ILE A 91 10.20 1.98 9.13
N GLU A 92 10.83 1.75 7.99
CA GLU A 92 11.66 2.75 7.32
C GLU A 92 10.87 4.05 7.07
N LEU A 93 9.69 3.95 6.48
CA LEU A 93 8.79 5.09 6.23
C LEU A 93 8.42 5.82 7.52
N LEU A 94 8.04 5.10 8.58
CA LEU A 94 7.73 5.71 9.88
C LEU A 94 8.94 6.47 10.45
N THR A 95 10.14 5.90 10.36
CA THR A 95 11.37 6.55 10.84
C THR A 95 11.77 7.77 10.02
N SER A 96 11.31 7.85 8.76
CA SER A 96 11.51 9.02 7.89
C SER A 96 10.49 10.15 8.13
N GLY A 97 9.46 9.94 8.97
CA GLY A 97 8.40 10.91 9.23
C GLY A 97 7.14 10.74 8.36
N VAL A 98 7.05 9.68 7.56
CA VAL A 98 5.83 9.31 6.83
C VAL A 98 4.85 8.64 7.79
N THR A 99 3.61 9.12 7.82
CA THR A 99 2.55 8.58 8.67
C THR A 99 1.35 8.06 7.88
N THR A 100 1.29 8.33 6.58
CA THR A 100 0.23 7.86 5.68
C THR A 100 0.81 7.43 4.35
N VAL A 101 0.32 6.32 3.80
CA VAL A 101 0.79 5.76 2.51
C VAL A 101 -0.38 5.41 1.59
N SER A 102 -0.19 5.53 0.28
CA SER A 102 -1.02 4.85 -0.72
C SER A 102 -0.20 3.74 -1.35
N ASP A 103 -0.54 2.49 -1.06
CA ASP A 103 0.18 1.32 -1.54
C ASP A 103 -0.54 0.65 -2.71
N MET A 104 0.25 0.19 -3.68
CA MET A 104 -0.20 -0.73 -4.70
C MET A 104 0.62 -2.01 -4.63
N PHE A 105 0.02 -3.08 -4.15
CA PHE A 105 0.65 -4.38 -4.12
C PHE A 105 0.47 -5.10 -5.45
N VAL A 106 1.49 -5.80 -5.93
CA VAL A 106 1.43 -6.59 -7.17
C VAL A 106 2.05 -7.97 -6.95
N HIS A 107 1.37 -9.02 -7.39
CA HIS A 107 1.88 -10.39 -7.41
C HIS A 107 1.14 -11.24 -8.44
N THR A 108 1.73 -12.38 -8.81
CA THR A 108 1.17 -13.37 -9.74
C THR A 108 0.98 -14.75 -9.10
N ASN A 109 1.31 -14.90 -7.82
CA ASN A 109 1.11 -16.14 -7.07
C ASN A 109 -0.38 -16.45 -6.81
N SER A 110 -0.97 -17.22 -7.73
CA SER A 110 -2.37 -17.68 -7.71
C SER A 110 -2.75 -18.34 -6.38
N GLY A 111 -3.86 -17.88 -5.80
CA GLY A 111 -4.41 -18.42 -4.55
C GLY A 111 -3.66 -18.03 -3.28
N SER A 112 -2.53 -17.30 -3.38
CA SER A 112 -1.75 -16.92 -2.19
C SER A 112 -2.44 -15.86 -1.33
N LEU A 113 -3.32 -15.04 -1.90
CA LEU A 113 -3.87 -13.85 -1.23
C LEU A 113 -2.77 -12.99 -0.59
N ALA A 114 -1.65 -12.80 -1.31
CA ALA A 114 -0.43 -12.23 -0.75
C ALA A 114 -0.64 -10.77 -0.30
N SER A 115 -1.55 -10.05 -0.96
CA SER A 115 -1.91 -8.67 -0.60
C SER A 115 -2.40 -8.53 0.85
N LEU A 116 -3.00 -9.58 1.43
CA LEU A 116 -3.49 -9.55 2.81
C LEU A 116 -2.36 -9.41 3.83
N GLY A 117 -1.16 -9.88 3.50
CA GLY A 117 0.02 -9.76 4.36
C GLY A 117 0.43 -8.30 4.56
N VAL A 118 0.19 -7.46 3.55
CA VAL A 118 0.42 -6.02 3.63
C VAL A 118 -0.50 -5.40 4.68
N VAL A 119 -1.79 -5.72 4.65
CA VAL A 119 -2.76 -5.17 5.62
C VAL A 119 -2.41 -5.59 7.04
N ASP A 120 -2.05 -6.85 7.24
CA ASP A 120 -1.67 -7.38 8.56
C ASP A 120 -0.43 -6.66 9.12
N ALA A 121 0.58 -6.41 8.28
CA ALA A 121 1.79 -5.71 8.69
C ALA A 121 1.52 -4.24 9.00
N LEU A 122 0.78 -3.53 8.15
CA LEU A 122 0.40 -2.13 8.34
C LEU A 122 -0.42 -1.93 9.62
N GLU A 123 -1.35 -2.85 9.90
CA GLU A 123 -2.16 -2.81 11.11
C GLU A 123 -1.27 -2.94 12.35
N GLN A 124 -0.36 -3.91 12.34
CA GLN A 124 0.59 -4.14 13.43
C GLN A 124 1.48 -2.93 13.74
N ILE A 125 2.03 -2.28 12.71
CA ILE A 125 3.00 -1.18 12.93
C ILE A 125 2.36 0.18 13.20
N GLY A 126 1.03 0.31 13.14
CA GLY A 126 0.39 1.59 13.40
C GLY A 126 0.21 2.51 12.18
N LEU A 127 0.65 2.11 10.99
CA LEU A 127 0.69 3.00 9.82
C LEU A 127 -0.70 3.18 9.19
N ARG A 128 -1.04 4.41 8.82
CA ARG A 128 -2.28 4.72 8.07
C ARG A 128 -2.04 4.44 6.60
N ALA A 129 -3.00 3.80 5.93
CA ALA A 129 -2.81 3.45 4.53
C ALA A 129 -4.10 3.48 3.72
N VAL A 130 -3.95 3.59 2.40
CA VAL A 130 -4.91 3.13 1.40
C VAL A 130 -4.20 2.07 0.58
N VAL A 131 -4.72 0.85 0.55
CA VAL A 131 -4.10 -0.27 -0.17
C VAL A 131 -4.90 -0.63 -1.41
N SER A 132 -4.21 -1.15 -2.42
CA SER A 132 -4.80 -1.66 -3.66
C SER A 132 -4.00 -2.86 -4.17
N PHE A 133 -4.62 -3.67 -5.03
CA PHE A 133 -3.97 -4.76 -5.75
C PHE A 133 -3.88 -4.40 -7.24
N GLY A 134 -2.70 -3.97 -7.69
CA GLY A 134 -2.45 -3.48 -9.05
C GLY A 134 -2.29 -4.59 -10.07
N ALA A 135 -3.31 -5.43 -10.25
CA ALA A 135 -3.28 -6.49 -11.26
C ALA A 135 -3.25 -5.89 -12.67
N GLU A 136 -2.48 -6.54 -13.55
CA GLU A 136 -2.31 -6.15 -14.94
C GLU A 136 -2.96 -7.15 -15.88
N ASP A 137 -3.36 -6.67 -17.06
CA ASP A 137 -3.72 -7.56 -18.16
C ASP A 137 -2.56 -8.51 -18.45
N ILE A 138 -2.90 -9.73 -18.90
CA ILE A 138 -2.08 -10.97 -18.97
C ILE A 138 -0.88 -10.87 -19.95
N ALA A 139 -0.34 -9.68 -20.21
CA ALA A 139 0.67 -9.38 -21.20
C ALA A 139 2.09 -9.77 -20.79
N PHE A 140 2.42 -9.63 -19.52
CA PHE A 140 3.79 -9.81 -19.04
C PHE A 140 4.25 -11.27 -18.97
N ASN A 141 3.32 -12.22 -19.02
CA ASN A 141 3.60 -13.62 -18.73
C ASN A 141 3.82 -14.51 -19.97
N GLN A 142 3.85 -13.97 -21.19
CA GLN A 142 4.14 -14.80 -22.39
C GLN A 142 5.62 -15.23 -22.50
N MET A 143 6.46 -14.82 -21.55
CA MET A 143 7.88 -15.20 -21.47
C MET A 143 8.20 -16.23 -20.39
N THR A 144 7.21 -16.69 -19.62
CA THR A 144 7.41 -17.75 -18.63
C THR A 144 6.37 -18.86 -18.82
N ASP A 145 6.76 -20.11 -18.56
CA ASP A 145 5.81 -21.25 -18.55
C ASP A 145 4.89 -21.23 -17.31
N GLN A 146 4.99 -20.19 -16.46
CA GLN A 146 4.20 -20.10 -15.25
C GLN A 146 2.82 -19.53 -15.53
N ARG A 147 1.84 -19.93 -14.72
CA ARG A 147 0.43 -19.60 -14.90
C ARG A 147 0.15 -18.12 -14.57
N THR A 148 -0.61 -17.43 -15.41
CA THR A 148 -1.17 -16.11 -15.08
C THR A 148 -2.43 -16.22 -14.22
N LEU A 149 -2.70 -15.20 -13.42
CA LEU A 149 -3.98 -15.04 -12.74
C LEU A 149 -5.12 -14.93 -13.76
N THR A 150 -6.23 -15.61 -13.49
CA THR A 150 -7.48 -15.41 -14.24
C THR A 150 -8.20 -14.16 -13.73
N VAL A 151 -9.12 -13.61 -14.55
CA VAL A 151 -9.98 -12.48 -14.13
C VAL A 151 -10.69 -12.80 -12.81
N ALA A 152 -11.25 -14.00 -12.67
CA ALA A 152 -11.95 -14.42 -11.45
C ALA A 152 -11.05 -14.38 -10.21
N GLU A 153 -9.78 -14.74 -10.33
CA GLU A 153 -8.81 -14.69 -9.23
C GLU A 153 -8.43 -13.26 -8.86
N VAL A 154 -8.24 -12.40 -9.85
CA VAL A 154 -7.97 -10.97 -9.60
C VAL A 154 -9.14 -10.31 -8.90
N LEU A 155 -10.38 -10.58 -9.34
CA LEU A 155 -11.57 -10.06 -8.66
C LEU A 155 -11.74 -10.65 -7.25
N ALA A 156 -11.33 -11.91 -7.03
CA ALA A 156 -11.34 -12.52 -5.70
C ALA A 156 -10.32 -11.86 -4.76
N GLU A 157 -9.10 -11.56 -5.25
CA GLU A 157 -8.08 -10.82 -4.49
C GLU A 157 -8.59 -9.43 -4.08
N HIS A 158 -9.20 -8.68 -5.01
CA HIS A 158 -9.80 -7.38 -4.72
C HIS A 158 -10.87 -7.45 -3.63
N ARG A 159 -11.79 -8.42 -3.72
CA ARG A 159 -12.83 -8.61 -2.70
C ARG A 159 -12.25 -9.01 -1.36
N ALA A 160 -11.24 -9.88 -1.34
CA ALA A 160 -10.57 -10.29 -0.10
C ALA A 160 -9.87 -9.10 0.56
N LEU A 161 -9.19 -8.27 -0.22
CA LEU A 161 -8.51 -7.08 0.27
C LEU A 161 -9.51 -6.05 0.80
N ALA A 162 -10.58 -5.76 0.05
CA ALA A 162 -11.66 -4.88 0.51
C ALA A 162 -12.29 -5.38 1.83
N ALA A 163 -12.63 -6.66 1.92
CA ALA A 163 -13.18 -7.26 3.13
C ALA A 163 -12.21 -7.18 4.33
N ARG A 164 -10.90 -7.41 4.09
CA ARG A 164 -9.88 -7.35 5.14
C ARG A 164 -9.66 -5.93 5.66
N THR A 165 -9.65 -4.92 4.79
CA THR A 165 -9.49 -3.51 5.19
C THR A 165 -10.71 -2.97 5.94
N ALA A 166 -11.92 -3.46 5.64
CA ALA A 166 -13.15 -3.08 6.33
C ALA A 166 -13.16 -3.44 7.83
N THR A 167 -12.28 -4.34 8.28
CA THR A 167 -12.11 -4.67 9.70
C THR A 167 -11.06 -3.82 10.41
N THR A 168 -10.46 -2.85 9.73
CA THR A 168 -9.38 -2.01 10.26
C THR A 168 -9.85 -0.58 10.53
N GLU A 169 -9.22 0.11 11.47
CA GLU A 169 -9.59 1.50 11.79
C GLU A 169 -8.92 2.54 10.88
N ARG A 170 -7.78 2.22 10.27
CA ARG A 170 -6.89 3.19 9.61
C ARG A 170 -6.36 2.76 8.24
N ILE A 171 -6.82 1.63 7.72
CA ILE A 171 -6.42 1.14 6.39
C ILE A 171 -7.67 1.14 5.51
N GLY A 172 -7.67 1.99 4.49
CA GLY A 172 -8.69 2.03 3.47
C GLY A 172 -8.33 1.15 2.28
N PHE A 173 -9.32 0.91 1.42
CA PHE A 173 -9.15 0.16 0.18
C PHE A 173 -9.46 1.04 -1.04
N ARG A 174 -8.69 0.83 -2.10
CA ARG A 174 -9.04 1.21 -3.47
C ARG A 174 -8.83 0.01 -4.37
N LEU A 175 -9.65 -0.05 -5.41
CA LEU A 175 -9.47 -1.03 -6.46
C LEU A 175 -8.23 -0.66 -7.29
N GLY A 176 -7.34 -1.62 -7.47
CA GLY A 176 -6.09 -1.42 -8.19
C GLY A 176 -6.27 -1.81 -9.64
N VAL A 177 -5.81 -0.95 -10.53
CA VAL A 177 -5.54 -1.28 -11.93
C VAL A 177 -4.04 -1.07 -12.08
N GLY A 178 -3.30 -2.07 -12.54
CA GLY A 178 -1.85 -1.90 -12.75
C GLY A 178 -1.56 -0.99 -13.94
N THR A 179 -0.69 -1.42 -14.85
CA THR A 179 -0.43 -0.68 -16.08
C THR A 179 -1.56 -0.84 -17.10
N LEU A 180 -2.09 0.29 -17.60
CA LEU A 180 -3.00 0.30 -18.74
C LEU A 180 -2.23 0.07 -20.05
N SER A 181 -2.54 -1.01 -20.76
CA SER A 181 -1.95 -1.33 -22.07
C SER A 181 -3.01 -1.22 -23.17
N THR A 182 -2.64 -0.66 -24.31
CA THR A 182 -3.48 -0.58 -25.51
C THR A 182 -3.40 -1.82 -26.40
N ASP A 183 -2.49 -2.75 -26.09
CA ASP A 183 -2.07 -3.78 -27.04
C ASP A 183 -2.90 -5.07 -26.92
N LYS A 184 -3.84 -5.16 -25.97
CA LYS A 184 -4.61 -6.38 -25.69
C LYS A 184 -6.08 -6.10 -25.36
N PRO A 185 -6.97 -7.11 -25.52
CA PRO A 185 -8.38 -6.97 -25.16
C PRO A 185 -8.55 -6.62 -23.68
N PRO A 186 -9.38 -5.62 -23.34
CA PRO A 186 -9.49 -5.06 -21.99
C PRO A 186 -10.31 -5.94 -21.04
N GLN A 187 -10.24 -7.27 -21.14
CA GLN A 187 -11.14 -8.16 -20.39
C GLN A 187 -11.01 -7.99 -18.87
N LEU A 188 -9.78 -7.90 -18.35
CA LEU A 188 -9.59 -7.67 -16.92
C LEU A 188 -9.96 -6.24 -16.56
N LEU A 189 -9.58 -5.26 -17.38
CA LEU A 189 -9.90 -3.87 -17.18
C LEU A 189 -11.42 -3.65 -17.09
N ASP A 190 -12.19 -4.13 -18.06
CA ASP A 190 -13.65 -4.04 -18.12
C ASP A 190 -14.27 -4.66 -16.87
N ALA A 191 -13.91 -5.90 -16.54
CA ALA A 191 -14.44 -6.61 -15.37
C ALA A 191 -14.10 -5.91 -14.05
N THR A 192 -12.91 -5.30 -13.97
CA THR A 192 -12.42 -4.57 -12.79
C THR A 192 -13.14 -3.22 -12.64
N LEU A 193 -13.42 -2.51 -13.74
CA LEU A 193 -14.20 -1.27 -13.74
C LEU A 193 -15.68 -1.53 -13.43
N GLU A 194 -16.27 -2.60 -13.96
CA GLU A 194 -17.62 -3.03 -13.61
C GLU A 194 -17.73 -3.31 -12.10
N LEU A 195 -16.76 -4.02 -11.52
CA LEU A 195 -16.71 -4.26 -10.07
C LEU A 195 -16.55 -2.95 -9.28
N ALA A 196 -15.64 -2.06 -9.70
CA ALA A 196 -15.44 -0.77 -9.03
C ALA A 196 -16.73 0.05 -9.00
N HIS A 197 -17.46 0.11 -10.11
CA HIS A 197 -18.74 0.82 -10.20
C HIS A 197 -19.83 0.18 -9.35
N ALA A 198 -19.95 -1.16 -9.38
CA ALA A 198 -20.96 -1.88 -8.61
C ALA A 198 -20.79 -1.68 -7.09
N GLU A 199 -19.55 -1.62 -6.62
CA GLU A 199 -19.22 -1.49 -5.19
C GLU A 199 -19.00 -0.03 -4.74
N GLY A 200 -18.94 0.92 -5.69
CA GLY A 200 -18.64 2.33 -5.40
C GLY A 200 -17.20 2.57 -4.94
N TRP A 201 -16.26 1.72 -5.35
CA TRP A 201 -14.85 1.81 -4.95
C TRP A 201 -14.08 2.85 -5.77
N GLY A 202 -13.19 3.58 -5.09
CA GLY A 202 -12.20 4.43 -5.78
C GLY A 202 -11.09 3.61 -6.44
N ILE A 203 -10.41 4.21 -7.42
CA ILE A 203 -9.37 3.55 -8.21
C ILE A 203 -7.97 4.08 -7.87
N HIS A 204 -6.96 3.21 -7.95
CA HIS A 204 -5.53 3.52 -7.93
C HIS A 204 -4.87 2.86 -9.15
N THR A 205 -4.15 3.62 -9.99
CA THR A 205 -3.51 3.13 -11.22
C THR A 205 -2.17 3.81 -11.48
N HIS A 206 -1.29 3.14 -12.22
CA HIS A 206 -0.18 3.77 -12.93
C HIS A 206 -0.68 4.39 -14.24
N LEU A 207 -0.05 5.49 -14.69
CA LEU A 207 -0.38 6.13 -15.96
C LEU A 207 0.83 6.85 -16.53
N ALA A 208 1.16 6.57 -17.80
CA ALA A 208 2.21 7.24 -18.58
C ALA A 208 3.59 7.31 -17.86
N GLU A 209 4.01 6.19 -17.26
CA GLU A 209 5.26 6.09 -16.49
C GLU A 209 6.52 6.18 -17.35
N VAL A 210 6.44 5.65 -18.58
CA VAL A 210 7.50 5.74 -19.60
C VAL A 210 7.05 6.66 -20.74
N ARG A 211 8.01 7.37 -21.33
CA ARG A 211 7.81 8.30 -22.45
C ARG A 211 8.27 7.71 -23.77
#